data_AF-A0A6A6YVF9-F1
#
_entry.id   AF-A0A6A6YVF9-F1
#
_cell.length_a   1.000
_cell.length_b   1.000
_cell.length_c   1.000
_cell.angle_alpha   90.00
_cell.angle_beta   90.00
_cell.angle_gamma   90.00
#
_symmetry.space_group_name_H-M   'P 1'
#
loop_
_entity.id
_entity.type
_entity.pdbx_description
1 polymer ?
#
loop_
_entity_poly.entity_id
_entity_poly.type
_entity_poly.pdbx_seq_one_letter_code
_entity_poly.pdbx_strand_id
1 'polypeptide(L)'
;MYGSEYGRAPDRASCIVHHHHHALPPDTSLTPKPSLLLNMLEETEMPEVANMPKESNMPKESDMPKEGKPPIPQNLQEFRKAVRSLHRPCNCPKCNPEVFSPATQCKKHREISSGEDAESNERVPSLSIQSYEDMYLVNHVIAYINRQAQGAHAYKLQRDALERWQALAKDGRLLARLAKKDMRNNVSTKQLHKVLEIFNDLYFFGALKKVRIFYGTRFWRKHWGDLLGHAQTFKGRAGLHSKLELHSTLHYRTYSASGMPISEILSTLLHEALHCFFDQSTAPGCRDKQCDFCKTRVENIEPGHGRAFQLVAKKLEEVVSGQLGFPLRMARTTSFLGDLEREEGQWPSLHDLTVWGFA
;
A
#
# COMPACT_ATOMS: atom_id res chain seq x y z
N MET A 1 -38.15 22.14 -15.51
CA MET A 1 -37.52 20.86 -15.90
C MET A 1 -36.01 21.09 -15.91
N TYR A 2 -35.29 20.66 -14.88
CA TYR A 2 -33.82 20.72 -14.86
C TYR A 2 -33.30 19.33 -15.16
N GLY A 3 -32.75 19.14 -16.37
CA GLY A 3 -32.12 17.90 -16.79
C GLY A 3 -30.83 17.66 -15.99
N SER A 4 -30.75 16.50 -15.33
CA SER A 4 -29.53 16.07 -14.66
C SER A 4 -28.62 15.34 -15.65
N GLU A 5 -27.69 16.06 -16.24
CA GLU A 5 -26.55 15.44 -16.93
C GLU A 5 -25.52 15.02 -15.89
N TYR A 6 -25.73 13.84 -15.29
CA TYR A 6 -24.66 13.10 -14.64
C TYR A 6 -23.86 12.41 -15.74
N GLY A 7 -22.82 13.08 -16.24
CA GLY A 7 -21.80 12.43 -17.06
C GLY A 7 -21.24 11.21 -16.31
N ARG A 8 -21.20 10.06 -17.00
CA ARG A 8 -20.59 8.83 -16.51
C ARG A 8 -19.14 9.14 -16.11
N ALA A 9 -18.84 9.07 -14.80
CA ALA A 9 -17.47 9.05 -14.35
C ALA A 9 -16.79 7.80 -14.95
N PRO A 10 -15.54 7.88 -15.43
CA PRO A 10 -14.82 6.69 -15.87
C PRO A 10 -14.76 5.67 -14.73
N ASP A 11 -14.98 4.40 -15.06
CA ASP A 11 -14.87 3.27 -14.13
C ASP A 11 -13.47 3.30 -13.49
N ARG A 12 -13.40 3.78 -12.25
CA ARG A 12 -12.17 3.78 -11.47
C ARG A 12 -11.97 2.37 -10.93
N ALA A 13 -10.78 1.81 -11.16
CA ALA A 13 -10.35 0.56 -10.55
C ALA A 13 -10.56 0.63 -9.03
N SER A 14 -11.54 -0.11 -8.55
CA SER A 14 -11.84 -0.24 -7.13
C SER A 14 -10.87 -1.24 -6.51
N CYS A 15 -10.26 -0.90 -5.39
CA CYS A 15 -9.51 -1.85 -4.58
C CYS A 15 -10.50 -2.70 -3.75
N ILE A 16 -10.56 -4.00 -4.03
CA ILE A 16 -11.45 -4.98 -3.37
C ILE A 16 -10.54 -5.96 -2.64
N VAL A 17 -10.62 -5.99 -1.32
CA VAL A 17 -9.82 -6.88 -0.45
C VAL A 17 -10.59 -8.15 -0.09
N HIS A 18 -10.58 -9.18 -0.95
CA HIS A 18 -11.15 -10.46 -0.56
C HIS A 18 -10.29 -11.12 0.53
N HIS A 19 -10.74 -11.09 1.78
CA HIS A 19 -10.16 -11.92 2.83
C HIS A 19 -10.65 -13.36 2.67
N HIS A 20 -9.93 -14.15 1.88
CA HIS A 20 -10.10 -15.61 1.89
C HIS A 20 -9.55 -16.18 3.19
N HIS A 21 -10.44 -16.79 3.98
CA HIS A 21 -10.12 -17.35 5.28
C HIS A 21 -9.39 -18.68 5.14
N HIS A 22 -8.06 -18.62 5.11
CA HIS A 22 -7.23 -19.72 5.57
C HIS A 22 -6.77 -19.40 6.99
N ALA A 23 -7.11 -20.27 7.96
CA ALA A 23 -6.56 -20.19 9.30
C ALA A 23 -5.04 -20.36 9.20
N LEU A 24 -4.29 -19.26 9.31
CA LEU A 24 -2.83 -19.33 9.33
C LEU A 24 -2.38 -19.97 10.66
N PRO A 25 -1.42 -20.91 10.64
CA PRO A 25 -0.84 -21.46 11.86
C PRO A 25 -0.10 -20.36 12.65
N PRO A 26 0.04 -20.50 13.98
CA PRO A 26 0.75 -19.53 14.81
C PRO A 26 2.21 -19.41 14.38
N ASP A 27 2.61 -18.16 14.11
CA ASP A 27 3.93 -17.77 13.63
C ASP A 27 4.99 -18.02 14.72
N THR A 28 5.95 -18.89 14.45
CA THR A 28 7.08 -19.15 15.35
C THR A 28 8.27 -18.32 14.86
N SER A 29 8.64 -17.31 15.64
CA SER A 29 9.74 -16.40 15.33
C SER A 29 11.08 -17.14 15.27
N LEU A 30 11.66 -17.26 14.08
CA LEU A 30 13.04 -17.68 13.89
C LEU A 30 13.93 -16.45 13.70
N THR A 31 14.84 -16.25 14.66
CA THR A 31 15.97 -15.32 14.52
C THR A 31 17.00 -15.90 13.53
N PRO A 32 17.59 -15.09 12.64
CA PRO A 32 18.63 -15.60 11.74
C PRO A 32 19.99 -15.63 12.44
N LYS A 33 20.65 -16.79 12.40
CA LYS A 33 22.10 -16.91 12.65
C LYS A 33 22.86 -16.49 11.38
N PRO A 34 24.04 -15.84 11.49
CA PRO A 34 24.89 -15.58 10.34
C PRO A 34 25.76 -16.80 10.04
N SER A 35 25.82 -17.25 8.78
CA SER A 35 26.91 -18.11 8.32
C SER A 35 27.62 -17.52 7.10
N LEU A 36 28.93 -17.36 7.30
CA LEU A 36 29.97 -17.24 6.28
C LEU A 36 29.85 -18.35 5.23
N LEU A 37 30.08 -18.02 3.95
CA LEU A 37 30.93 -18.84 3.08
C LEU A 37 31.42 -18.02 1.88
N LEU A 38 32.70 -18.22 1.61
CA LEU A 38 33.59 -17.59 0.65
C LEU A 38 33.84 -18.59 -0.50
N ASN A 39 34.09 -18.05 -1.70
CA ASN A 39 34.75 -18.67 -2.87
C ASN A 39 34.07 -19.84 -3.58
N MET A 40 33.65 -19.61 -4.84
CA MET A 40 34.07 -20.39 -6.03
C MET A 40 33.89 -19.49 -7.27
N LEU A 41 35.01 -19.04 -7.86
CA LEU A 41 35.06 -18.54 -9.24
C LEU A 41 35.56 -19.71 -10.09
N GLU A 42 34.69 -20.27 -10.92
CA GLU A 42 35.07 -21.13 -12.04
C GLU A 42 34.81 -20.34 -13.33
N GLU A 43 35.88 -20.16 -14.10
CA GLU A 43 35.88 -19.58 -15.44
C GLU A 43 35.29 -20.61 -16.41
N THR A 44 34.15 -20.31 -17.02
CA THR A 44 33.62 -21.08 -18.15
C THR A 44 33.96 -20.39 -19.46
N GLU A 45 34.70 -21.10 -20.30
CA GLU A 45 35.05 -20.75 -21.68
C GLU A 45 33.80 -20.41 -22.51
N MET A 46 33.88 -19.32 -23.29
CA MET A 46 32.82 -18.94 -24.23
C MET A 46 32.89 -19.81 -25.48
N PRO A 47 31.79 -20.44 -25.92
CA PRO A 47 31.75 -21.12 -27.19
C PRO A 47 31.64 -20.14 -28.38
N GLU A 48 32.28 -20.57 -29.46
CA GLU A 48 32.44 -19.93 -30.75
C GLU A 48 31.09 -19.60 -31.42
N VAL A 49 30.93 -18.35 -31.87
CA VAL A 49 29.72 -17.82 -32.50
C VAL A 49 29.69 -18.21 -33.97
N ALA A 50 29.13 -19.38 -34.29
CA ALA A 50 28.88 -19.79 -35.67
C ALA A 50 27.49 -20.44 -35.79
N ASN A 51 26.50 -19.63 -36.20
CA ASN A 51 25.24 -19.95 -36.89
C ASN A 51 24.09 -19.07 -36.39
N MET A 52 24.00 -17.84 -36.89
CA MET A 52 22.77 -17.06 -36.77
C MET A 52 21.78 -17.51 -37.86
N PRO A 53 20.56 -17.96 -37.51
CA PRO A 53 19.54 -18.29 -38.49
C PRO A 53 19.06 -17.03 -39.24
N LYS A 54 18.78 -17.19 -40.53
CA LYS A 54 18.25 -16.14 -41.41
C LYS A 54 16.86 -15.69 -40.91
N GLU A 55 16.61 -14.38 -40.88
CA GLU A 55 15.39 -13.72 -40.39
C GLU A 55 14.07 -14.23 -41.00
N SER A 56 14.12 -14.89 -42.16
CA SER A 56 12.92 -15.37 -42.86
C SER A 56 12.21 -16.57 -42.21
N ASN A 57 12.77 -17.16 -41.15
CA ASN A 57 12.19 -18.30 -40.41
C ASN A 57 11.78 -17.96 -38.96
N MET A 58 11.74 -16.68 -38.58
CA MET A 58 11.20 -16.32 -37.26
C MET A 58 9.67 -16.53 -37.23
N PRO A 59 9.13 -17.27 -36.26
CA PRO A 59 7.68 -17.39 -36.07
C PRO A 59 7.06 -16.01 -36.01
N LYS A 60 5.91 -15.82 -36.69
CA LYS A 60 5.16 -14.57 -36.55
C LYS A 60 4.73 -14.45 -35.10
N GLU A 61 4.75 -13.24 -34.54
CA GLU A 61 4.37 -12.96 -33.15
C GLU A 61 2.94 -13.46 -32.82
N SER A 62 2.07 -13.60 -33.84
CA SER A 62 0.74 -14.21 -33.76
C SER A 62 0.74 -15.72 -33.42
N ASP A 63 1.85 -16.40 -33.67
CA ASP A 63 2.00 -17.85 -33.58
C ASP A 63 2.76 -18.27 -32.30
N MET A 64 3.29 -17.30 -31.54
CA MET A 64 3.81 -17.57 -30.21
C MET A 64 2.63 -17.92 -29.29
N PRO A 65 2.65 -19.09 -28.61
CA PRO A 65 1.59 -19.44 -27.67
C PRO A 65 1.46 -18.30 -26.67
N LYS A 66 0.27 -17.70 -26.60
CA LYS A 66 -0.07 -16.71 -25.57
C LYS A 66 0.14 -17.40 -24.24
N GLU A 67 1.26 -17.14 -23.58
CA GLU A 67 1.55 -17.69 -22.26
C GLU A 67 0.38 -17.32 -21.35
N GLY A 68 -0.41 -18.32 -20.97
CA GLY A 68 -1.54 -18.12 -20.08
C GLY A 68 -1.05 -17.51 -18.77
N LYS A 69 -1.83 -16.58 -18.20
CA LYS A 69 -1.51 -16.00 -16.88
C LYS A 69 -1.32 -17.18 -15.89
N PRO A 70 -0.20 -17.22 -15.15
CA PRO A 70 0.04 -18.31 -14.21
C PRO A 70 -1.11 -18.40 -13.19
N PRO A 71 -1.43 -19.61 -12.69
CA PRO A 71 -2.50 -19.79 -11.71
C PRO A 71 -2.23 -18.96 -10.46
N ILE A 72 -3.30 -18.43 -9.86
CA ILE A 72 -3.21 -17.60 -8.67
C ILE A 72 -2.75 -18.46 -7.48
N PRO A 73 -1.67 -18.07 -6.77
CA PRO A 73 -1.19 -18.79 -5.62
C PRO A 73 -2.20 -18.77 -4.47
N GLN A 74 -2.38 -19.89 -3.78
CA GLN A 74 -3.26 -19.98 -2.62
C GLN A 74 -2.58 -19.54 -1.31
N ASN A 75 -1.25 -19.46 -1.32
CA ASN A 75 -0.44 -19.14 -0.14
C ASN A 75 0.90 -18.50 -0.52
N LEU A 76 1.62 -18.00 0.49
CA LEU A 76 2.90 -17.30 0.31
C LEU A 76 4.00 -18.20 -0.28
N GLN A 77 3.99 -19.51 -0.01
CA GLN A 77 4.98 -20.43 -0.54
C GLN A 77 4.81 -20.64 -2.05
N GLU A 78 3.58 -20.89 -2.49
CA GLU A 78 3.23 -20.97 -3.91
C GLU A 78 3.53 -19.64 -4.62
N PHE A 79 3.24 -18.52 -3.97
CA PHE A 79 3.52 -17.20 -4.51
C PHE A 79 5.01 -16.97 -4.74
N ARG A 80 5.85 -17.29 -3.75
CA ARG A 80 7.32 -17.25 -3.88
C ARG A 80 7.81 -18.13 -5.04
N LYS A 81 7.27 -19.35 -5.16
CA LYS A 81 7.64 -20.29 -6.24
C LYS A 81 7.26 -19.71 -7.61
N ALA A 82 6.05 -19.19 -7.76
CA ALA A 82 5.56 -18.60 -9.00
C ALA A 82 6.42 -17.39 -9.44
N VAL A 83 6.72 -16.47 -8.52
CA VAL A 83 7.57 -15.31 -8.82
C VAL A 83 8.98 -15.73 -9.25
N ARG A 84 9.58 -16.74 -8.60
CA ARG A 84 10.89 -17.27 -9.02
C ARG A 84 10.86 -17.86 -10.43
N SER A 85 9.79 -18.59 -10.79
CA SER A 85 9.68 -19.17 -12.14
C SER A 85 9.49 -18.14 -13.24
N LEU A 86 8.92 -16.97 -12.94
CA LEU A 86 8.65 -15.93 -13.94
C LEU A 86 9.91 -15.17 -14.40
N HIS A 87 11.01 -15.21 -13.63
CA HIS A 87 12.26 -14.50 -13.94
C HIS A 87 12.06 -13.02 -14.36
N ARG A 88 11.03 -12.34 -13.84
CA ARG A 88 10.73 -10.95 -14.23
C ARG A 88 11.90 -10.03 -13.80
N PRO A 89 12.41 -9.19 -14.72
CA PRO A 89 13.42 -8.20 -14.36
C PRO A 89 12.83 -7.20 -13.35
N CYS A 90 13.66 -6.77 -12.39
CA CYS A 90 13.25 -5.77 -11.44
C CYS A 90 13.30 -4.37 -12.08
N ASN A 91 12.20 -3.62 -11.96
CA ASN A 91 12.10 -2.23 -12.40
C ASN A 91 12.17 -1.23 -11.23
N CYS A 92 12.76 -1.60 -10.10
CA CYS A 92 12.93 -0.67 -8.98
C CYS A 92 14.02 0.38 -9.32
N PRO A 93 14.05 1.53 -8.63
CA PRO A 93 15.06 2.56 -8.88
C PRO A 93 16.51 2.07 -8.78
N LYS A 94 16.78 1.06 -7.93
CA LYS A 94 18.12 0.49 -7.76
C LYS A 94 18.52 -0.45 -8.90
N CYS A 95 17.58 -1.23 -9.44
CA CYS A 95 17.86 -2.20 -10.51
C CYS A 95 17.77 -1.61 -11.91
N ASN A 96 17.02 -0.52 -12.07
CA ASN A 96 16.87 0.16 -13.34
C ASN A 96 17.09 1.68 -13.20
N PRO A 97 18.27 2.14 -12.75
CA PRO A 97 18.51 3.54 -12.42
C PRO A 97 18.34 4.49 -13.61
N GLU A 98 18.50 4.02 -14.85
CA GLU A 98 18.35 4.81 -16.06
C GLU A 98 16.92 5.33 -16.25
N VAL A 99 15.91 4.46 -15.98
CA VAL A 99 14.49 4.84 -15.94
C VAL A 99 14.18 5.79 -14.78
N PHE A 100 15.10 5.88 -13.81
CA PHE A 100 14.99 6.76 -12.64
C PHE A 100 15.94 7.94 -12.60
N SER A 101 16.66 8.20 -13.70
CA SER A 101 17.59 9.32 -13.80
C SER A 101 16.87 10.67 -13.67
N PRO A 102 17.45 11.65 -12.93
CA PRO A 102 16.96 13.03 -12.90
C PRO A 102 16.74 13.64 -14.28
N ALA A 103 17.56 13.27 -15.28
CA ALA A 103 17.42 13.73 -16.65
C ALA A 103 16.08 13.33 -17.31
N THR A 104 15.45 12.28 -16.79
CA THR A 104 14.17 11.76 -17.28
C THR A 104 12.97 12.21 -16.44
N GLN A 105 13.18 12.96 -15.34
CA GLN A 105 12.12 13.33 -14.42
C GLN A 105 10.95 14.05 -15.10
N CYS A 106 9.74 13.56 -14.82
CA CYS A 106 8.52 14.25 -15.20
C CYS A 106 8.45 15.61 -14.49
N LYS A 107 8.59 16.71 -15.26
CA LYS A 107 8.48 18.10 -14.78
C LYS A 107 7.13 18.46 -14.11
N LYS A 108 6.13 17.57 -14.22
CA LYS A 108 4.82 17.76 -13.57
C LYS A 108 4.84 17.37 -12.09
N HIS A 109 5.85 16.62 -11.64
CA HIS A 109 5.97 16.20 -10.25
C HIS A 109 6.64 17.28 -9.42
N ARG A 110 6.10 17.51 -8.22
CA ARG A 110 6.71 18.38 -7.23
C ARG A 110 7.70 17.58 -6.39
N GLU A 111 8.79 18.22 -6.00
CA GLU A 111 9.65 17.71 -4.95
C GLU A 111 9.02 17.99 -3.58
N ILE A 112 9.40 17.19 -2.60
CA ILE A 112 9.07 17.38 -1.20
C ILE A 112 10.35 17.92 -0.57
N SER A 113 10.36 19.20 -0.22
CA SER A 113 11.46 19.78 0.54
C SER A 113 11.35 19.33 1.99
N SER A 114 12.12 18.30 2.36
CA SER A 114 12.45 18.04 3.77
C SER A 114 13.72 18.81 4.10
N GLY A 115 13.70 19.62 5.15
CA GLY A 115 14.90 20.19 5.72
C GLY A 115 15.87 19.08 6.14
N GLU A 116 17.14 19.28 5.86
CA GLU A 116 18.21 18.34 6.19
C GLU A 116 18.49 18.33 7.70
N ASP A 117 18.15 19.43 8.38
CA ASP A 117 18.46 19.63 9.80
C ASP A 117 17.48 18.90 10.72
N ALA A 118 18.02 17.89 11.43
CA ALA A 118 17.28 17.05 12.36
C ALA A 118 16.93 17.75 13.69
N GLU A 119 17.22 19.05 13.84
CA GLU A 119 17.00 19.83 15.06
C GLU A 119 15.54 20.34 15.15
N SER A 120 14.67 19.42 15.57
CA SER A 120 13.35 19.49 16.26
C SER A 120 12.28 20.58 16.00
N ASN A 121 12.58 21.69 15.33
CA ASN A 121 11.66 22.79 14.99
C ASN A 121 11.36 22.89 13.49
N GLU A 122 11.89 21.97 12.69
CA GLU A 122 11.59 21.91 11.27
C GLU A 122 10.07 21.75 11.04
N ARG A 123 9.52 22.51 10.10
CA ARG A 123 8.10 22.41 9.76
C ARG A 123 7.87 21.12 8.99
N VAL A 124 6.78 20.42 9.34
CA VAL A 124 6.32 19.25 8.57
C VAL A 124 6.13 19.68 7.10
N PRO A 125 6.69 18.94 6.13
CA PRO A 125 6.49 19.26 4.72
C PRO A 125 5.00 19.34 4.36
N SER A 126 4.61 20.42 3.69
CA SER A 126 3.24 20.60 3.21
C SER A 126 3.06 19.90 1.87
N LEU A 127 2.26 18.84 1.86
CA LEU A 127 2.01 18.08 0.64
C LEU A 127 0.91 18.73 -0.21
N SER A 128 1.23 18.93 -1.48
CA SER A 128 0.27 19.36 -2.50
C SER A 128 -0.60 18.20 -2.96
N ILE A 129 -1.89 18.46 -3.20
CA ILE A 129 -2.82 17.45 -3.70
C ILE A 129 -2.36 17.01 -5.09
N GLN A 130 -2.28 15.70 -5.32
CA GLN A 130 -2.11 15.08 -6.62
C GLN A 130 -0.90 15.59 -7.41
N SER A 131 0.25 15.67 -6.74
CA SER A 131 1.43 16.38 -7.25
C SER A 131 2.70 15.55 -7.27
N TYR A 132 2.72 14.37 -6.64
CA TYR A 132 3.95 13.63 -6.39
C TYR A 132 4.08 12.37 -7.25
N GLU A 133 5.32 12.02 -7.56
CA GLU A 133 5.69 10.70 -8.07
C GLU A 133 5.64 9.68 -6.93
N ASP A 134 5.18 8.48 -7.25
CA ASP A 134 4.79 7.48 -6.26
C ASP A 134 5.95 7.01 -5.39
N MET A 135 7.06 6.61 -6.01
CA MET A 135 8.22 6.08 -5.30
C MET A 135 8.99 7.18 -4.57
N TYR A 136 9.00 8.39 -5.11
CA TYR A 136 9.51 9.57 -4.45
C TYR A 136 8.70 9.87 -3.17
N LEU A 137 7.37 9.83 -3.27
CA LEU A 137 6.47 10.00 -2.12
C LEU A 137 6.69 8.89 -1.08
N VAL A 138 6.81 7.63 -1.50
CA VAL A 138 7.10 6.48 -0.61
C VAL A 138 8.37 6.71 0.20
N ASN A 139 9.46 7.14 -0.44
CA ASN A 139 10.72 7.40 0.25
C ASN A 139 10.57 8.47 1.33
N HIS A 140 9.84 9.55 1.04
CA HIS A 140 9.61 10.63 2.00
C HIS A 140 8.69 10.20 3.13
N VAL A 141 7.64 9.44 2.85
CA VAL A 141 6.74 8.86 3.87
C VAL A 141 7.53 7.94 4.80
N ILE A 142 8.38 7.06 4.27
CA ILE A 142 9.22 6.17 5.08
C ILE A 142 10.20 6.99 5.93
N ALA A 143 10.83 8.03 5.37
CA ALA A 143 11.71 8.92 6.12
C ALA A 143 10.95 9.63 7.26
N TYR A 144 9.73 10.12 6.99
CA TYR A 144 8.86 10.74 7.98
C TYR A 144 8.48 9.77 9.11
N ILE A 145 8.12 8.53 8.78
CA ILE A 145 7.83 7.48 9.76
C ILE A 145 9.08 7.15 10.60
N ASN A 146 10.25 7.06 9.97
CA ASN A 146 11.51 6.77 10.64
C ASN A 146 11.92 7.86 11.64
N ARG A 147 11.71 9.14 11.33
CA ARG A 147 12.01 10.25 12.25
C ARG A 147 11.24 10.11 13.57
N GLN A 148 9.97 9.69 13.52
CA GLN A 148 9.19 9.43 14.73
C GLN A 148 9.79 8.32 15.60
N ALA A 149 10.27 7.24 14.98
CA ALA A 149 10.87 6.12 15.71
C ALA A 149 12.14 6.51 16.47
N GLN A 150 12.78 7.63 16.11
CA GLN A 150 13.99 8.14 16.74
C GLN A 150 13.74 9.09 17.92
N GLY A 151 12.48 9.35 18.29
CA GLY A 151 12.08 10.11 19.49
C GLY A 151 12.48 11.60 19.48
N ALA A 152 13.77 11.89 19.63
CA ALA A 152 14.32 13.25 19.65
C ALA A 152 14.16 13.99 18.30
N HIS A 153 14.17 13.26 17.20
CA HIS A 153 14.06 13.80 15.83
C HIS A 153 12.63 13.80 15.27
N ALA A 154 11.65 13.36 16.06
CA ALA A 154 10.25 13.43 15.69
C ALA A 154 9.82 14.86 15.35
N TYR A 155 8.92 15.04 14.38
CA TYR A 155 8.28 16.36 14.22
C TYR A 155 7.36 16.65 15.41
N LYS A 156 7.20 17.95 15.76
CA LYS A 156 6.24 18.35 16.81
C LYS A 156 4.84 17.75 16.56
N LEU A 157 4.40 17.75 15.30
CA LEU A 157 3.11 17.15 14.90
C LEU A 157 2.98 15.68 15.30
N GLN A 158 4.04 14.89 15.10
CA GLN A 158 4.04 13.46 15.43
C GLN A 158 4.08 13.23 16.95
N ARG A 159 4.86 14.05 17.69
CA ARG A 159 4.86 14.01 19.17
C ARG A 159 3.48 14.33 19.74
N ASP A 160 2.88 15.45 19.31
CA ASP A 160 1.53 15.86 19.71
C ASP A 160 0.48 14.78 19.36
N ALA A 161 0.63 14.10 18.22
CA ALA A 161 -0.25 13.01 17.82
C ALA A 161 -0.09 11.75 18.69
N LEU A 162 1.14 11.41 19.06
CA LEU A 162 1.42 10.29 19.95
C LEU A 162 0.88 10.54 21.37
N GLU A 163 1.02 11.76 21.89
CA GLU A 163 0.42 12.16 23.17
C GLU A 163 -1.11 12.05 23.14
N ARG A 164 -1.76 12.51 22.06
CA ARG A 164 -3.21 12.34 21.85
C ARG A 164 -3.61 10.87 21.81
N TRP A 165 -2.82 10.01 21.16
CA TRP A 165 -3.05 8.57 21.15
C TRP A 165 -2.95 7.97 22.56
N GLN A 166 -1.88 8.26 23.29
CA GLN A 166 -1.67 7.77 24.64
C GLN A 166 -2.79 8.18 25.59
N ALA A 167 -3.25 9.43 25.50
CA ALA A 167 -4.40 9.92 26.26
C ALA A 167 -5.68 9.15 25.93
N LEU A 168 -5.95 8.92 24.63
CA LEU A 168 -7.10 8.16 24.16
C LEU A 168 -7.05 6.69 24.59
N ALA A 169 -5.88 6.06 24.50
CA ALA A 169 -5.65 4.67 24.91
C ALA A 169 -5.81 4.51 26.43
N LYS A 170 -5.29 5.46 27.21
CA LYS A 170 -5.41 5.49 28.68
C LYS A 170 -6.87 5.67 29.13
N ASP A 171 -7.66 6.50 28.46
CA ASP A 171 -9.11 6.60 28.73
C ASP A 171 -9.84 5.28 28.45
N GLY A 172 -9.43 4.55 27.41
CA GLY A 172 -9.88 3.19 27.11
C GLY A 172 -11.34 3.06 26.67
N ARG A 173 -12.20 4.07 26.86
CA ARG A 173 -13.65 3.98 26.55
C ARG A 173 -13.92 3.83 25.07
N LEU A 174 -13.10 4.44 24.21
CA LEU A 174 -13.23 4.24 22.76
C LEU A 174 -12.81 2.82 22.37
N LEU A 175 -11.67 2.34 22.86
CA LEU A 175 -11.14 1.01 22.56
C LEU A 175 -12.11 -0.10 23.01
N ALA A 176 -12.67 0.02 24.22
CA ALA A 176 -13.69 -0.91 24.73
C ALA A 176 -14.98 -0.94 23.88
N ARG A 177 -15.33 0.17 23.23
CA ARG A 177 -16.50 0.25 22.33
C ARG A 177 -16.21 -0.26 20.93
N LEU A 178 -14.98 -0.14 20.44
CA LEU A 178 -14.53 -0.77 19.20
C LEU A 178 -14.60 -2.30 19.29
N ALA A 179 -14.37 -2.89 20.48
CA ALA A 179 -14.49 -4.33 20.70
C ALA A 179 -15.92 -4.89 20.64
N LYS A 180 -16.95 -4.05 20.50
CA LYS A 180 -18.35 -4.50 20.49
C LYS A 180 -18.73 -5.09 19.12
N LYS A 181 -19.69 -6.02 19.14
CA LYS A 181 -20.13 -6.78 17.96
C LYS A 181 -20.56 -5.93 16.76
N ASP A 182 -21.27 -4.82 16.99
CA ASP A 182 -21.65 -3.87 15.94
C ASP A 182 -21.12 -2.47 16.29
N MET A 183 -20.04 -2.06 15.61
CA MET A 183 -19.38 -0.77 15.86
C MET A 183 -20.32 0.41 15.63
N ARG A 184 -21.24 0.31 14.67
CA ARG A 184 -22.12 1.41 14.29
C ARG A 184 -22.99 1.91 15.45
N ASN A 185 -23.36 1.01 16.37
CA ASN A 185 -24.21 1.34 17.50
C ASN A 185 -23.41 1.84 18.71
N ASN A 186 -22.08 1.68 18.70
CA ASN A 186 -21.21 1.92 19.86
C ASN A 186 -20.20 3.05 19.63
N VAL A 187 -19.80 3.26 18.38
CA VAL A 187 -18.76 4.20 17.97
C VAL A 187 -19.31 5.11 16.89
N SER A 188 -19.32 6.42 17.14
CA SER A 188 -19.68 7.40 16.12
C SER A 188 -18.57 7.53 15.07
N THR A 189 -18.91 7.87 13.83
CA THR A 189 -17.91 8.17 12.79
C THR A 189 -17.03 9.36 13.17
N LYS A 190 -17.52 10.30 14.00
CA LYS A 190 -16.71 11.38 14.59
C LYS A 190 -15.58 10.86 15.49
N GLN A 191 -15.80 9.77 16.21
CA GLN A 191 -14.76 9.16 17.04
C GLN A 191 -13.72 8.42 16.20
N LEU A 192 -14.13 7.72 15.14
CA LEU A 192 -13.21 7.14 14.18
C LEU A 192 -12.38 8.23 13.47
N HIS A 193 -12.98 9.37 13.19
CA HIS A 193 -12.29 10.53 12.64
C HIS A 193 -11.16 11.04 13.54
N LYS A 194 -11.38 11.09 14.85
CA LYS A 194 -10.30 11.46 15.79
C LYS A 194 -9.12 10.49 15.74
N VAL A 195 -9.38 9.19 15.57
CA VAL A 195 -8.32 8.18 15.39
C VAL A 195 -7.61 8.38 14.05
N LEU A 196 -8.37 8.64 12.98
CA LEU A 196 -7.80 8.93 11.66
C LEU A 196 -6.93 10.19 11.66
N GLU A 197 -7.32 11.25 12.38
CA GLU A 197 -6.51 12.46 12.53
C GLU A 197 -5.17 12.16 13.21
N ILE A 198 -5.18 11.31 14.25
CA ILE A 198 -3.94 10.84 14.90
C ILE A 198 -3.07 10.09 13.90
N PHE A 199 -3.63 9.14 13.14
CA PHE A 199 -2.88 8.40 12.12
C PHE A 199 -2.33 9.32 11.01
N ASN A 200 -3.13 10.30 10.59
CA ASN A 200 -2.73 11.29 9.60
C ASN A 200 -1.51 12.09 10.05
N ASP A 201 -1.52 12.54 11.30
CA ASP A 201 -0.44 13.34 11.87
C ASP A 201 0.80 12.50 12.20
N LEU A 202 0.65 11.22 12.53
CA LEU A 202 1.78 10.32 12.79
C LEU A 202 2.47 9.84 11.51
N TYR A 203 1.70 9.50 10.48
CA TYR A 203 2.17 8.69 9.36
C TYR A 203 2.04 9.34 7.99
N PHE A 204 1.20 10.38 7.86
CA PHE A 204 0.82 10.96 6.57
C PHE A 204 0.99 12.48 6.54
N PHE A 205 1.92 13.06 7.31
CA PHE A 205 2.25 14.50 7.32
C PHE A 205 1.07 15.43 7.70
N GLY A 206 -0.02 14.91 8.26
CA GLY A 206 -1.28 15.65 8.37
C GLY A 206 -1.91 15.98 7.00
N ALA A 207 -1.50 15.30 5.93
CA ALA A 207 -1.83 15.63 4.56
C ALA A 207 -3.18 15.10 4.09
N LEU A 208 -3.77 14.08 4.73
CA LEU A 208 -5.12 13.61 4.40
C LEU A 208 -6.13 14.72 4.68
N LYS A 209 -6.83 15.17 3.63
CA LYS A 209 -7.88 16.18 3.73
C LYS A 209 -9.23 15.60 3.33
N LYS A 210 -10.31 16.14 3.91
CA LYS A 210 -11.71 15.87 3.48
C LYS A 210 -12.06 14.37 3.39
N VAL A 211 -11.50 13.55 4.27
CA VAL A 211 -11.90 12.13 4.37
C VAL A 211 -13.27 12.05 5.04
N ARG A 212 -14.15 11.17 4.58
CA ARG A 212 -15.45 10.89 5.20
C ARG A 212 -15.54 9.41 5.51
N ILE A 213 -15.77 9.10 6.78
CA ILE A 213 -15.90 7.72 7.26
C ILE A 213 -17.38 7.34 7.29
N PHE A 214 -17.69 6.16 6.74
CA PHE A 214 -19.01 5.56 6.73
C PHE A 214 -18.94 4.13 7.26
N TYR A 215 -20.06 3.66 7.82
CA TYR A 215 -20.25 2.23 8.04
C TYR A 215 -20.89 1.63 6.80
N GLY A 216 -20.31 0.55 6.28
CA GLY A 216 -20.82 -0.16 5.10
C GLY A 216 -22.28 -0.55 5.28
N THR A 217 -23.09 -0.29 4.25
CA THR A 217 -24.52 -0.60 4.25
C THR A 217 -24.77 -2.05 3.79
N ARG A 218 -26.02 -2.51 3.87
CA ARG A 218 -26.40 -3.82 3.31
C ARG A 218 -26.16 -3.90 1.79
N PHE A 219 -26.27 -2.76 1.09
CA PHE A 219 -25.99 -2.66 -0.34
C PHE A 219 -24.51 -2.92 -0.65
N TRP A 220 -23.61 -2.43 0.21
CA TRP A 220 -22.17 -2.64 0.09
C TRP A 220 -21.80 -4.13 0.07
N ARG A 221 -22.41 -4.94 0.95
CA ARG A 221 -22.18 -6.40 0.99
C ARG A 221 -22.53 -7.11 -0.32
N LYS A 222 -23.51 -6.62 -1.09
CA LYS A 222 -23.90 -7.23 -2.36
C LYS A 222 -22.85 -7.02 -3.45
N HIS A 223 -22.19 -5.87 -3.46
CA HIS A 223 -21.28 -5.47 -4.52
C HIS A 223 -19.82 -5.81 -4.24
N TRP A 224 -19.44 -5.83 -2.96
CA TRP A 224 -18.04 -5.94 -2.57
C TRP A 224 -17.74 -7.25 -1.81
N GLY A 225 -18.77 -7.99 -1.39
CA GLY A 225 -18.60 -9.23 -0.65
C GLY A 225 -18.15 -9.00 0.80
N ASP A 226 -17.26 -9.86 1.29
CA ASP A 226 -16.77 -9.90 2.68
C ASP A 226 -15.52 -9.01 2.90
N LEU A 227 -15.54 -7.79 2.37
CA LEU A 227 -14.50 -6.81 2.66
C LEU A 227 -14.60 -6.32 4.12
N LEU A 228 -13.46 -6.00 4.73
CA LEU A 228 -13.41 -5.33 6.04
C LEU A 228 -13.50 -3.80 5.92
N GLY A 229 -12.95 -3.26 4.83
CA GLY A 229 -12.90 -1.85 4.53
C GLY A 229 -12.85 -1.59 3.03
N HIS A 230 -13.10 -0.34 2.65
CA HIS A 230 -12.91 0.14 1.28
C HIS A 230 -12.69 1.64 1.27
N ALA A 231 -11.68 2.10 0.55
CA ALA A 231 -11.41 3.50 0.27
C ALA A 231 -11.65 3.84 -1.20
N GLN A 232 -12.22 5.01 -1.43
CA GLN A 232 -12.31 5.60 -2.75
C GLN A 232 -12.09 7.11 -2.68
N THR A 233 -11.21 7.62 -3.53
CA THR A 233 -11.01 9.06 -3.71
C THR A 233 -11.66 9.52 -4.99
N PHE A 234 -12.31 10.68 -4.97
CA PHE A 234 -13.00 11.25 -6.13
C PHE A 234 -12.93 12.78 -6.15
N LYS A 235 -12.96 13.33 -7.37
CA LYS A 235 -12.88 14.77 -7.62
C LYS A 235 -14.30 15.30 -7.82
N GLY A 236 -14.83 16.00 -6.83
CA GLY A 236 -16.14 16.65 -6.90
C GLY A 236 -16.02 18.16 -7.10
N ARG A 237 -17.17 18.85 -7.11
CA ARG A 237 -17.22 20.33 -7.18
C ARG A 237 -16.46 21.01 -6.04
N ALA A 238 -16.47 20.42 -4.85
CA ALA A 238 -15.75 20.91 -3.67
C ALA A 238 -14.26 20.50 -3.63
N GLY A 239 -13.72 19.98 -4.74
CA GLY A 239 -12.37 19.45 -4.85
C GLY A 239 -12.27 17.96 -4.57
N LEU A 240 -11.05 17.52 -4.26
CA LEU A 240 -10.75 16.12 -3.97
C LEU A 240 -11.27 15.74 -2.57
N HIS A 241 -11.87 14.57 -2.47
CA HIS A 241 -12.34 14.01 -1.21
C HIS A 241 -12.27 12.49 -1.25
N SER A 242 -12.05 11.89 -0.10
CA SER A 242 -12.01 10.44 0.05
C SER A 242 -13.16 9.95 0.89
N LYS A 243 -13.73 8.82 0.48
CA LYS A 243 -14.72 8.05 1.20
C LYS A 243 -14.03 6.81 1.73
N LEU A 244 -14.13 6.59 3.04
CA LEU A 244 -13.62 5.43 3.73
C LEU A 244 -14.80 4.69 4.35
N GLU A 245 -15.04 3.47 3.92
CA GLU A 245 -16.12 2.62 4.44
C GLU A 245 -15.54 1.49 5.27
N LEU A 246 -16.11 1.24 6.46
CA LEU A 246 -15.74 0.11 7.32
C LEU A 246 -16.94 -0.82 7.50
N HIS A 247 -16.71 -2.13 7.43
CA HIS A 247 -17.77 -3.08 7.73
C HIS A 247 -18.05 -3.13 9.24
N SER A 248 -19.29 -2.88 9.66
CA SER A 248 -19.58 -2.61 11.08
C SER A 248 -19.57 -3.84 12.00
N THR A 249 -19.64 -5.06 11.44
CA THR A 249 -19.80 -6.31 12.21
C THR A 249 -18.86 -7.45 11.81
N LEU A 250 -18.07 -7.31 10.74
CA LEU A 250 -17.33 -8.45 10.16
C LEU A 250 -16.06 -8.71 10.97
N HIS A 251 -15.35 -7.64 11.37
CA HIS A 251 -14.26 -7.67 12.34
C HIS A 251 -14.53 -8.57 13.55
N TYR A 252 -15.71 -8.42 14.17
CA TYR A 252 -16.08 -9.24 15.31
C TYR A 252 -16.29 -10.72 14.94
N ARG A 253 -16.91 -11.01 13.80
CA ARG A 253 -17.15 -12.40 13.36
C ARG A 253 -15.85 -13.12 13.05
N THR A 254 -14.94 -12.44 12.37
CA THR A 254 -13.68 -13.02 11.92
C THR A 254 -12.68 -13.17 13.07
N TYR A 255 -12.65 -12.21 14.01
CA TYR A 255 -11.54 -12.11 14.98
C TYR A 255 -11.97 -12.15 16.45
N SER A 256 -13.24 -12.45 16.74
CA SER A 256 -13.64 -12.70 18.14
C SER A 256 -12.88 -13.88 18.76
N ALA A 257 -12.61 -14.93 17.97
CA ALA A 257 -11.85 -16.09 18.43
C ALA A 257 -10.38 -15.77 18.73
N SER A 258 -9.78 -14.80 18.02
CA SER A 258 -8.40 -14.38 18.27
C SER A 258 -8.28 -13.35 19.41
N GLY A 259 -9.40 -12.88 19.97
CA GLY A 259 -9.41 -11.91 21.07
C GLY A 259 -8.93 -10.51 20.69
N MET A 260 -8.72 -10.24 19.39
CA MET A 260 -8.12 -8.99 18.92
C MET A 260 -9.00 -8.18 17.94
N PRO A 261 -10.32 -7.99 18.18
CA PRO A 261 -11.17 -7.25 17.26
C PRO A 261 -10.76 -5.77 17.13
N ILE A 262 -10.19 -5.17 18.19
CA ILE A 262 -9.78 -3.76 18.18
C ILE A 262 -8.63 -3.53 17.20
N SER A 263 -7.58 -4.36 17.25
CA SER A 263 -6.42 -4.18 16.38
C SER A 263 -6.78 -4.33 14.91
N GLU A 264 -7.71 -5.23 14.58
CA GLU A 264 -8.17 -5.45 13.20
C GLU A 264 -8.95 -4.23 12.67
N ILE A 265 -9.84 -3.64 13.48
CA ILE A 265 -10.55 -2.42 13.09
C ILE A 265 -9.56 -1.25 12.87
N LEU A 266 -8.60 -1.08 13.78
CA LEU A 266 -7.58 -0.03 13.66
C LEU A 266 -6.66 -0.29 12.47
N SER A 267 -6.31 -1.55 12.22
CA SER A 267 -5.51 -1.96 11.06
C SER A 267 -6.22 -1.66 9.75
N THR A 268 -7.50 -2.00 9.64
CA THR A 268 -8.31 -1.67 8.45
C THR A 268 -8.46 -0.17 8.29
N LEU A 269 -8.71 0.59 9.36
CA LEU A 269 -8.77 2.05 9.26
C LEU A 269 -7.46 2.64 8.72
N LEU A 270 -6.30 2.16 9.18
CA LEU A 270 -5.00 2.62 8.71
C LEU A 270 -4.69 2.15 7.27
N HIS A 271 -5.08 0.92 6.92
CA HIS A 271 -4.99 0.36 5.57
C HIS A 271 -5.75 1.24 4.56
N GLU A 272 -7.02 1.53 4.83
CA GLU A 272 -7.83 2.37 3.96
C GLU A 272 -7.36 3.84 3.95
N ALA A 273 -6.79 4.32 5.06
CA ALA A 273 -6.18 5.66 5.10
C ALA A 273 -4.95 5.75 4.20
N LEU A 274 -4.14 4.68 4.10
CA LEU A 274 -2.99 4.62 3.19
C LEU A 274 -3.44 4.71 1.72
N HIS A 275 -4.52 4.01 1.35
CA HIS A 275 -5.13 4.15 0.02
C HIS A 275 -5.58 5.60 -0.25
N CYS A 276 -6.30 6.21 0.70
CA CYS A 276 -6.70 7.61 0.59
C CYS A 276 -5.49 8.53 0.42
N PHE A 277 -4.40 8.27 1.14
CA PHE A 277 -3.19 9.08 1.11
C PHE A 277 -2.54 9.06 -0.28
N PHE A 278 -2.31 7.86 -0.82
CA PHE A 278 -1.75 7.75 -2.16
C PHE A 278 -2.64 8.40 -3.21
N ASP A 279 -3.95 8.16 -3.18
CA ASP A 279 -4.88 8.78 -4.14
C ASP A 279 -4.94 10.31 -4.04
N GLN A 280 -4.76 10.87 -2.84
CA GLN A 280 -4.77 12.31 -2.61
C GLN A 280 -3.45 12.98 -2.96
N SER A 281 -2.33 12.28 -2.84
CA SER A 281 -0.99 12.88 -2.99
C SER A 281 -0.35 12.61 -4.35
N THR A 282 -0.69 11.51 -5.03
CA THR A 282 -0.05 11.11 -6.29
C THR A 282 -0.73 11.72 -7.52
N ALA A 283 0.07 12.07 -8.54
CA ALA A 283 -0.43 12.80 -9.70
C ALA A 283 -1.26 11.91 -10.66
N PRO A 284 -2.57 12.19 -10.89
CA PRO A 284 -3.43 11.37 -11.74
C PRO A 284 -3.02 11.44 -13.22
N GLY A 285 -2.47 12.58 -13.67
CA GLY A 285 -2.01 12.76 -15.06
C GLY A 285 -0.82 11.88 -15.44
N CYS A 286 -0.20 11.20 -14.48
CA CYS A 286 0.78 10.15 -14.71
C CYS A 286 0.19 8.73 -14.66
N ARG A 287 -0.92 8.52 -13.94
CA ARG A 287 -1.71 7.28 -13.97
C ARG A 287 -2.38 7.07 -15.32
N ASP A 288 -2.88 8.13 -15.95
CA ASP A 288 -3.50 8.08 -17.29
C ASP A 288 -2.49 7.81 -18.44
N LYS A 289 -1.24 7.40 -18.12
CA LYS A 289 -0.20 7.05 -19.10
C LYS A 289 0.09 8.17 -20.11
N GLN A 290 -0.18 9.44 -19.78
CA GLN A 290 0.07 10.54 -20.72
C GLN A 290 1.51 11.07 -20.69
N CYS A 291 2.35 10.54 -19.80
CA CYS A 291 3.77 10.86 -19.72
C CYS A 291 4.58 9.58 -19.87
N ASP A 292 5.49 9.53 -20.86
CA ASP A 292 6.30 8.34 -21.15
C ASP A 292 7.17 7.92 -19.97
N PHE A 293 7.66 8.87 -19.17
CA PHE A 293 8.36 8.61 -17.91
C PHE A 293 7.48 7.92 -16.85
N CYS A 294 6.20 8.26 -16.79
CA CYS A 294 5.27 7.66 -15.83
C CYS A 294 4.73 6.31 -16.32
N LYS A 295 4.64 6.10 -17.64
CA LYS A 295 4.25 4.81 -18.25
C LYS A 295 5.16 3.67 -17.81
N THR A 296 6.47 3.92 -17.70
CA THR A 296 7.45 2.91 -17.28
C THR A 296 7.40 2.59 -15.78
N ARG A 297 6.51 3.26 -15.03
CA ARG A 297 6.44 3.21 -13.56
C ARG A 297 5.05 2.85 -13.00
N VAL A 298 4.07 2.57 -13.87
CA VAL A 298 2.68 2.23 -13.51
C VAL A 298 2.60 1.06 -12.51
N GLU A 299 3.56 0.13 -12.57
CA GLU A 299 3.65 -1.02 -11.67
C GLU A 299 3.86 -0.65 -10.19
N ASN A 300 4.18 0.62 -9.89
CA ASN A 300 4.43 1.04 -8.52
C ASN A 300 3.15 1.28 -7.70
N ILE A 301 2.00 1.57 -8.32
CA ILE A 301 0.74 1.79 -7.60
C ILE A 301 -0.39 0.89 -8.08
N GLU A 302 -0.45 0.57 -9.36
CA GLU A 302 -1.68 0.05 -9.94
C GLU A 302 -1.70 -1.48 -10.16
N PRO A 303 -2.87 -2.11 -9.98
CA PRO A 303 -4.01 -1.65 -9.15
C PRO A 303 -3.81 -2.03 -7.67
N GLY A 304 -4.15 -1.11 -6.76
CA GLY A 304 -4.33 -1.38 -5.33
C GLY A 304 -3.06 -1.51 -4.51
N HIS A 305 -2.62 -2.75 -4.28
CA HIS A 305 -1.59 -3.07 -3.29
C HIS A 305 -0.21 -3.26 -3.94
N GLY A 306 0.11 -2.45 -4.96
CA GLY A 306 1.38 -2.45 -5.69
C GLY A 306 2.59 -2.05 -4.83
N ARG A 307 3.76 -1.85 -5.47
CA ARG A 307 5.04 -1.64 -4.76
C ARG A 307 5.00 -0.54 -3.71
N ALA A 308 4.42 0.62 -4.03
CA ALA A 308 4.34 1.77 -3.13
C ALA A 308 3.56 1.42 -1.85
N PHE A 309 2.40 0.75 -2.01
CA PHE A 309 1.62 0.24 -0.90
C PHE A 309 2.44 -0.74 -0.06
N GLN A 310 3.04 -1.75 -0.68
CA GLN A 310 3.78 -2.80 0.03
C GLN A 310 4.91 -2.25 0.89
N LEU A 311 5.67 -1.28 0.37
CA LEU A 311 6.80 -0.69 1.08
C LEU A 311 6.35 0.15 2.28
N VAL A 312 5.36 1.02 2.11
CA VAL A 312 4.85 1.84 3.22
C VAL A 312 4.10 0.97 4.23
N ALA A 313 3.29 0.02 3.77
CA ALA A 313 2.57 -0.89 4.65
C ALA A 313 3.51 -1.76 5.49
N LYS A 314 4.57 -2.31 4.89
CA LYS A 314 5.61 -3.04 5.64
C LYS A 314 6.22 -2.12 6.70
N LYS A 315 6.53 -0.88 6.32
CA LYS A 315 7.12 0.07 7.26
C LYS A 315 6.19 0.39 8.43
N LEU A 316 4.90 0.55 8.17
CA LEU A 316 3.90 0.76 9.21
C LEU A 316 3.81 -0.45 10.15
N GLU A 317 3.81 -1.68 9.63
CA GLU A 317 3.79 -2.91 10.45
C GLU A 317 4.99 -2.98 11.41
N GLU A 318 6.18 -2.57 10.96
CA GLU A 318 7.40 -2.52 11.77
C GLU A 318 7.30 -1.53 12.94
N VAL A 319 6.67 -0.35 12.74
CA VAL A 319 6.73 0.73 13.73
C VAL A 319 5.49 0.85 14.62
N VAL A 320 4.30 0.57 14.08
CA VAL A 320 3.03 0.90 14.74
C VAL A 320 2.83 0.08 16.01
N SER A 321 3.23 -1.18 16.00
CA SER A 321 3.05 -2.06 17.16
C SER A 321 3.78 -1.54 18.41
N GLY A 322 5.02 -1.06 18.24
CA GLY A 322 5.80 -0.47 19.34
C GLY A 322 5.30 0.92 19.74
N GLN A 323 4.76 1.70 18.80
CA GLN A 323 4.30 3.07 19.07
C GLN A 323 2.91 3.12 19.71
N LEU A 324 1.97 2.33 19.20
CA LEU A 324 0.56 2.43 19.53
C LEU A 324 0.07 1.33 20.46
N GLY A 325 0.89 0.30 20.71
CA GLY A 325 0.59 -0.77 21.66
C GLY A 325 -0.44 -1.80 21.17
N PHE A 326 -0.60 -1.95 19.85
CA PHE A 326 -1.42 -3.01 19.25
C PHE A 326 -0.74 -3.59 18.01
N PRO A 327 -0.88 -4.89 17.72
CA PRO A 327 -0.30 -5.48 16.52
C PRO A 327 -0.99 -4.92 15.27
N LEU A 328 -0.24 -4.28 14.39
CA LEU A 328 -0.76 -3.82 13.10
C LEU A 328 -0.65 -4.92 12.05
N ARG A 329 -1.72 -5.13 11.29
CA ARG A 329 -1.74 -6.05 10.14
C ARG A 329 -2.27 -5.32 8.92
N MET A 330 -1.39 -4.97 7.98
CA MET A 330 -1.79 -4.25 6.78
C MET A 330 -2.36 -5.15 5.69
N ALA A 331 -2.60 -6.44 5.98
CA ALA A 331 -3.15 -7.45 5.07
C ALA A 331 -2.35 -7.58 3.74
N ARG A 332 -1.06 -7.24 3.76
CA ARG A 332 -0.22 -7.05 2.57
C ARG A 332 -0.25 -8.23 1.59
N THR A 333 -0.11 -9.45 2.11
CA THR A 333 -0.07 -10.66 1.27
C THR A 333 -1.46 -10.99 0.71
N THR A 334 -2.48 -11.07 1.56
CA THR A 334 -3.84 -11.44 1.13
C THR A 334 -4.42 -10.43 0.17
N SER A 335 -4.21 -9.14 0.42
CA SER A 335 -4.70 -8.07 -0.46
C SER A 335 -3.98 -8.08 -1.81
N PHE A 336 -2.67 -8.34 -1.83
CA PHE A 336 -1.93 -8.45 -3.09
C PHE A 336 -2.34 -9.65 -3.93
N LEU A 337 -2.57 -10.81 -3.31
CA LEU A 337 -3.08 -11.99 -4.02
C LEU A 337 -4.46 -11.70 -4.63
N GLY A 338 -5.35 -11.01 -3.89
CA GLY A 338 -6.64 -10.56 -4.42
C GLY A 338 -6.51 -9.58 -5.61
N ASP A 339 -5.46 -8.76 -5.66
CA ASP A 339 -5.19 -7.94 -6.83
C ASP A 339 -4.67 -8.76 -8.03
N LEU A 340 -3.88 -9.81 -7.80
CA LEU A 340 -3.40 -10.69 -8.87
C LEU A 340 -4.53 -11.47 -9.56
N GLU A 341 -5.60 -11.79 -8.83
CA GLU A 341 -6.81 -12.44 -9.36
C GLU A 341 -7.51 -11.59 -10.44
N ARG A 342 -7.29 -10.27 -10.43
CA ARG A 342 -7.88 -9.36 -11.40
C ARG A 342 -7.08 -9.36 -12.69
N GLU A 343 -7.73 -9.04 -13.80
CA GLU A 343 -7.08 -9.00 -15.13
C GLU A 343 -5.86 -8.07 -15.13
N GLU A 344 -5.94 -6.95 -14.41
CA GLU A 344 -4.91 -5.91 -14.34
C GLU A 344 -3.79 -6.19 -13.32
N GLY A 345 -3.90 -7.24 -12.52
CA GLY A 345 -2.91 -7.56 -11.48
C GLY A 345 -1.52 -7.89 -12.04
N GLN A 346 -0.51 -7.16 -11.57
CA GLN A 346 0.90 -7.27 -12.00
C GLN A 346 1.72 -8.15 -11.04
N TRP A 347 2.43 -9.14 -11.59
CA TRP A 347 3.35 -9.98 -10.81
C TRP A 347 4.62 -9.24 -10.40
N PRO A 348 5.11 -9.36 -9.16
CA PRO A 348 6.32 -8.67 -8.73
C PRO A 348 7.59 -9.37 -9.25
N SER A 349 8.72 -8.66 -9.18
CA SER A 349 10.04 -9.27 -9.37
C SER A 349 10.51 -10.02 -8.11
N LEU A 350 11.58 -10.81 -8.23
CA LEU A 350 12.20 -11.45 -7.05
C LEU A 350 12.78 -10.41 -6.06
N HIS A 351 13.30 -9.30 -6.58
CA HIS A 351 13.78 -8.19 -5.74
C HIS A 351 12.61 -7.61 -4.92
N ASP A 352 11.45 -7.40 -5.54
CA ASP A 352 10.25 -6.90 -4.86
C ASP A 352 9.87 -7.77 -3.68
N LEU A 353 9.81 -9.09 -3.85
CA LEU A 353 9.55 -10.00 -2.74
C LEU A 353 10.54 -9.79 -1.58
N THR A 354 11.82 -9.59 -1.90
CA THR A 354 12.86 -9.37 -0.89
C THR A 354 12.63 -8.06 -0.14
N VAL A 355 12.43 -6.94 -0.84
CA VAL A 355 12.22 -5.64 -0.18
C VAL A 355 10.89 -5.57 0.57
N TRP A 356 9.85 -6.26 0.08
CA TRP A 356 8.56 -6.40 0.76
C TRP A 356 8.63 -7.33 1.98
N GLY A 357 9.73 -8.04 2.20
CA GLY A 357 9.86 -9.01 3.30
C GLY A 357 9.01 -10.27 3.08
N PHE A 358 8.75 -10.61 1.82
CA PHE A 358 8.06 -11.82 1.39
C PHE A 358 9.03 -12.88 0.87
N ALA A 359 10.33 -12.63 0.76
CA ALA A 359 11.30 -13.60 0.21
C ALA A 359 11.46 -14.87 1.07
#